data_AF-A0A963WKK4-F1
#
_entry.id   AF-A0A963WKK4-F1
#
_cell.length_a   1.000
_cell.length_b   1.000
_cell.length_c   1.000
_cell.angle_alpha   90.00
_cell.angle_beta   90.00
_cell.angle_gamma   90.00
#
_symmetry.space_group_name_H-M   'P 1'
#
loop_
_entity.id
_entity.type
_entity.pdbx_description
1 polymer ?
#
loop_
_entity_poly.entity_id
_entity_poly.type
_entity_poly.pdbx_seq_one_letter_code
_entity_poly.pdbx_strand_id
1 'polypeptide(L)'
;MSKIAAIIGRSLIALIFIVSGVNKLFDMAGTNETITSVGLPSGLAIPVGVFELVAGLCLALGFMVRLVSLLLVAFTALTIVFFHYRFTDPMQAAMALKNIAIIGGLFLAFAHSQMWSHYYSIRRESSAARKLHEAELRAARAEGAAQAASHSSHDAVVTDVDHDGVPEVRRKRRLFDW
;
A
#
# COMPACT_ATOMS: atom_id res chain seq x y z
N MET A 1 1.20 -4.82 -20.00
CA MET A 1 2.54 -5.39 -20.26
C MET A 1 3.56 -5.09 -19.17
N SER A 2 3.70 -3.84 -18.69
CA SER A 2 4.67 -3.46 -17.63
C SER A 2 4.59 -4.28 -16.33
N LYS A 3 3.40 -4.69 -15.88
CA LYS A 3 3.23 -5.46 -14.62
C LYS A 3 3.85 -6.86 -14.66
N ILE A 4 3.71 -7.57 -15.77
CA ILE A 4 4.27 -8.93 -15.92
C ILE A 4 5.80 -8.85 -15.95
N ALA A 5 6.36 -7.88 -16.70
CA ALA A 5 7.80 -7.62 -16.73
C ALA A 5 8.36 -7.28 -15.34
N ALA A 6 7.64 -6.46 -14.55
CA ALA A 6 8.04 -6.13 -13.18
C ALA A 6 8.02 -7.35 -12.24
N ILE A 7 7.03 -8.24 -12.36
CA ILE A 7 6.98 -9.49 -11.59
C ILE A 7 8.14 -10.40 -11.98
N ILE A 8 8.37 -10.60 -13.28
CA ILE A 8 9.46 -11.44 -13.79
C ILE A 8 10.82 -10.89 -13.33
N GLY A 9 11.08 -9.58 -13.51
CA GLY A 9 12.34 -8.96 -13.10
C GLY A 9 12.60 -9.12 -11.60
N ARG A 10 11.57 -8.94 -10.78
CA ARG A 10 11.65 -9.14 -9.33
C ARG A 10 11.92 -10.60 -8.96
N SER A 11 11.26 -11.56 -9.62
CA SER A 11 11.49 -12.98 -9.40
C SER A 11 12.91 -13.41 -9.78
N LEU A 12 13.46 -12.87 -10.88
CA LEU A 12 14.83 -13.14 -11.31
C LEU A 12 15.87 -12.60 -10.31
N ILE A 13 15.66 -11.39 -9.80
CA ILE A 13 16.55 -10.81 -8.77
C ILE A 13 16.43 -11.64 -7.48
N ALA A 14 15.21 -11.97 -7.06
CA ALA A 14 14.96 -12.76 -5.87
C ALA A 14 15.61 -14.16 -5.94
N LEU A 15 15.62 -14.78 -7.13
CA LEU A 15 16.24 -16.09 -7.34
C LEU A 15 17.72 -16.11 -6.94
N ILE A 16 18.47 -15.03 -7.22
CA ILE A 16 19.89 -14.93 -6.87
C ILE A 16 20.07 -15.02 -5.35
N PHE A 17 19.25 -14.30 -4.59
CA PHE A 17 19.29 -14.31 -3.12
C PHE A 17 18.81 -15.63 -2.54
N ILE A 18 17.78 -16.24 -3.11
CA ILE A 18 17.28 -17.55 -2.65
C ILE A 18 18.37 -18.61 -2.83
N VAL A 19 18.96 -18.71 -4.02
CA VAL A 19 20.03 -19.68 -4.29
C VAL A 19 21.26 -19.39 -3.43
N SER A 20 21.65 -18.13 -3.28
CA SER A 20 22.79 -17.78 -2.43
C SER A 20 22.54 -18.10 -0.96
N GLY A 21 21.36 -17.78 -0.43
CA GLY A 21 20.96 -18.08 0.95
C GLY A 21 20.92 -19.58 1.22
N VAL A 22 20.34 -20.37 0.30
CA VAL A 22 20.36 -21.84 0.39
C VAL A 22 21.80 -22.36 0.42
N ASN A 23 22.66 -21.92 -0.49
CA ASN A 23 24.05 -22.37 -0.51
C ASN A 23 24.81 -22.03 0.78
N LYS A 24 24.58 -20.84 1.37
CA LYS A 24 25.17 -20.47 2.67
C LYS A 24 24.68 -21.33 3.84
N LEU A 25 23.43 -21.80 3.78
CA LEU A 25 22.86 -22.68 4.80
C LEU A 25 23.27 -24.15 4.62
N PHE A 26 23.54 -24.59 3.41
CA PHE A 26 24.08 -25.93 3.15
C PHE A 26 25.58 -26.01 3.46
N ASP A 27 26.35 -24.99 3.11
CA ASP A 27 27.77 -24.88 3.40
C ASP A 27 28.04 -23.87 4.53
N MET A 28 27.55 -24.20 5.72
CA MET A 28 27.75 -23.37 6.91
C MET A 28 29.24 -23.28 7.31
N ALA A 29 30.00 -24.36 7.08
CA ALA A 29 31.41 -24.42 7.39
C ALA A 29 32.22 -23.46 6.50
N GLY A 30 32.05 -23.55 5.17
CA GLY A 30 32.72 -22.64 4.23
C GLY A 30 32.26 -21.19 4.39
N THR A 31 30.99 -20.96 4.71
CA THR A 31 30.48 -19.61 5.00
C THR A 31 31.11 -19.03 6.27
N ASN A 32 31.28 -19.82 7.33
CA ASN A 32 31.95 -19.40 8.56
C ASN A 32 33.43 -19.06 8.32
N GLU A 33 34.15 -19.89 7.58
CA GLU A 33 35.55 -19.60 7.22
C GLU A 33 35.63 -18.29 6.42
N THR A 34 34.73 -18.10 5.46
CA THR A 34 34.69 -16.89 4.65
C THR A 34 34.40 -15.64 5.51
N ILE A 35 33.44 -15.70 6.43
CA ILE A 35 33.09 -14.59 7.34
C ILE A 35 34.24 -14.28 8.32
N THR A 36 34.88 -15.31 8.89
CA THR A 36 36.02 -15.11 9.80
C THR A 36 37.25 -14.56 9.08
N SER A 37 37.46 -14.91 7.81
CA SER A 37 38.58 -14.38 7.02
C SER A 37 38.51 -12.87 6.78
N VAL A 38 37.31 -12.28 6.83
CA VAL A 38 37.09 -10.83 6.74
C VAL A 38 36.98 -10.15 8.12
N GLY A 39 37.28 -10.87 9.21
CA GLY A 39 37.30 -10.33 10.57
C GLY A 39 35.94 -10.22 11.25
N LEU A 40 34.90 -10.86 10.70
CA LEU A 40 33.57 -10.88 11.30
C LEU A 40 33.37 -12.09 12.24
N PRO A 41 32.50 -11.99 13.27
CA PRO A 41 32.21 -13.09 14.17
C PRO A 41 31.63 -14.32 13.45
N SER A 42 32.11 -15.52 13.80
CA SER A 42 31.64 -16.80 13.24
C SER A 42 30.17 -17.10 13.53
N GLY A 43 29.54 -16.45 14.50
CA GLY A 43 28.10 -16.60 14.77
C GLY A 43 27.18 -16.03 13.68
N LEU A 44 27.73 -15.31 12.69
CA LEU A 44 26.93 -14.57 11.70
C LEU A 44 26.52 -15.39 10.47
N ALA A 45 27.11 -16.56 10.18
CA ALA A 45 26.77 -17.31 8.96
C ALA A 45 25.29 -17.72 8.91
N ILE A 46 24.78 -18.26 10.02
CA ILE A 46 23.37 -18.69 10.11
C ILE A 46 22.41 -17.51 9.94
N PRO A 47 22.50 -16.42 10.72
CA PRO A 47 21.56 -15.30 10.58
C PRO A 47 21.68 -14.64 9.21
N VAL A 48 22.88 -14.55 8.61
CA VAL A 48 23.06 -14.00 7.25
C VAL A 48 22.39 -14.90 6.21
N GLY A 49 22.62 -16.21 6.25
CA GLY A 49 22.01 -17.16 5.29
C GLY A 49 20.49 -17.20 5.40
N VAL A 50 19.95 -17.23 6.63
CA VAL A 50 18.50 -17.18 6.87
C VAL A 50 17.92 -15.84 6.40
N PHE A 51 18.58 -14.73 6.73
CA PHE A 51 18.14 -13.41 6.32
C PHE A 51 18.06 -13.29 4.80
N GLU A 52 19.10 -13.74 4.09
CA GLU A 52 19.16 -13.66 2.64
C GLU A 52 18.09 -14.52 1.96
N LEU A 53 17.86 -15.74 2.49
CA LEU A 53 16.82 -16.63 2.00
C LEU A 53 15.42 -16.05 2.23
N VAL A 54 15.13 -15.57 3.44
CA VAL A 54 13.83 -14.99 3.80
C VAL A 54 13.60 -13.69 3.03
N ALA A 55 14.60 -12.81 2.94
CA ALA A 55 14.50 -11.57 2.17
C ALA A 55 14.31 -11.85 0.67
N GLY A 56 15.03 -12.82 0.10
CA GLY A 56 14.82 -13.28 -1.27
C GLY A 56 13.40 -13.79 -1.49
N LEU A 57 12.86 -14.59 -0.57
CA LEU A 57 11.51 -15.11 -0.66
C LEU A 57 10.43 -14.02 -0.51
N CYS A 58 10.61 -13.09 0.43
CA CYS A 58 9.75 -11.91 0.55
C CYS A 58 9.78 -11.05 -0.72
N LEU A 59 10.97 -10.88 -1.30
CA LEU A 59 11.14 -10.17 -2.56
C LEU A 59 10.42 -10.89 -3.71
N ALA A 60 10.46 -12.23 -3.78
CA ALA A 60 9.74 -13.03 -4.79
C ALA A 60 8.21 -13.01 -4.61
N LEU A 61 7.72 -13.08 -3.37
CA LEU A 61 6.29 -13.06 -3.05
C LEU A 61 5.66 -11.67 -3.14
N GLY A 62 6.47 -10.62 -3.04
CA GLY A 62 6.02 -9.23 -3.17
C GLY A 62 5.64 -8.63 -1.84
N PHE A 63 6.08 -9.26 -0.76
CA PHE A 63 5.82 -8.83 0.59
C PHE A 63 6.81 -7.72 0.94
N MET A 64 6.27 -6.54 1.25
CA MET A 64 7.04 -5.38 1.71
C MET A 64 8.27 -5.04 0.84
N VAL A 65 8.11 -5.14 -0.49
CA VAL A 65 9.20 -5.01 -1.48
C VAL A 65 10.06 -3.76 -1.27
N ARG A 66 9.48 -2.62 -0.90
CA ARG A 66 10.26 -1.40 -0.64
C ARG A 66 11.30 -1.58 0.48
N LEU A 67 10.88 -2.15 1.60
CA LEU A 67 11.75 -2.34 2.75
C LEU A 67 12.78 -3.44 2.44
N VAL A 68 12.30 -4.56 1.89
CA VAL A 68 13.15 -5.71 1.54
C VAL A 68 14.20 -5.33 0.50
N SER A 69 13.84 -4.57 -0.54
CA SER A 69 14.80 -4.08 -1.54
C SER A 69 15.87 -3.18 -0.90
N LEU A 70 15.49 -2.27 -0.02
CA LEU A 70 16.45 -1.38 0.65
C LEU A 70 17.43 -2.17 1.54
N LEU A 71 16.90 -3.15 2.28
CA LEU A 71 17.69 -4.04 3.12
C LEU A 71 18.65 -4.89 2.29
N LEU A 72 18.19 -5.46 1.17
CA LEU A 72 19.02 -6.22 0.23
C LEU A 72 20.07 -5.34 -0.46
N VAL A 73 19.77 -4.07 -0.75
CA VAL A 73 20.77 -3.11 -1.27
C VAL A 73 21.87 -2.89 -0.25
N ALA A 74 21.51 -2.60 1.01
CA ALA A 74 22.49 -2.39 2.07
C ALA A 74 23.35 -3.65 2.28
N PHE A 75 22.73 -4.83 2.31
CA PHE A 75 23.42 -6.12 2.40
C PHE A 75 24.38 -6.35 1.24
N THR A 76 23.92 -6.14 -0.01
CA THR A 76 24.73 -6.34 -1.22
C THR A 76 25.87 -5.32 -1.31
N ALA A 77 25.68 -4.10 -0.82
CA ALA A 77 26.76 -3.13 -0.72
C ALA A 77 27.81 -3.56 0.30
N LEU A 78 27.36 -4.08 1.46
CA LEU A 78 28.24 -4.61 2.49
C LEU A 78 29.08 -5.79 1.96
N THR A 79 28.48 -6.71 1.20
CA THR A 79 29.23 -7.84 0.63
C THR A 79 30.32 -7.39 -0.36
N ILE A 80 30.08 -6.34 -1.16
CA ILE A 80 31.12 -5.77 -2.03
C ILE A 80 32.30 -5.24 -1.19
N VAL A 81 32.00 -4.46 -0.15
CA VAL A 81 33.04 -3.80 0.68
C VAL A 81 33.88 -4.82 1.44
N PHE A 82 33.26 -5.87 2.00
CA PHE A 82 33.99 -6.87 2.78
C PHE A 82 34.67 -7.96 1.94
N PHE A 83 34.02 -8.43 0.86
CA PHE A 83 34.49 -9.61 0.13
C PHE A 83 35.12 -9.31 -1.24
N HIS A 84 34.90 -8.13 -1.81
CA HIS A 84 35.38 -7.78 -3.16
C HIS A 84 36.18 -6.47 -3.19
N TYR A 85 36.88 -6.15 -2.11
CA TYR A 85 37.70 -4.94 -2.00
C TYR A 85 38.93 -4.93 -2.94
N ARG A 86 39.41 -6.10 -3.39
CA ARG A 86 40.61 -6.17 -4.23
C ARG A 86 40.28 -6.18 -5.72
N PHE A 87 40.02 -4.98 -6.25
CA PHE A 87 39.81 -4.71 -7.67
C PHE A 87 41.00 -5.04 -8.58
N THR A 88 42.15 -5.40 -8.01
CA THR A 88 43.34 -5.86 -8.74
C THR A 88 43.19 -7.27 -9.32
N ASP A 89 42.26 -8.08 -8.79
CA ASP A 89 41.94 -9.40 -9.33
C ASP A 89 40.74 -9.28 -10.29
N PRO A 90 40.87 -9.64 -11.58
CA PRO A 90 39.78 -9.62 -12.55
C PRO A 90 38.52 -10.36 -12.09
N MET A 91 38.68 -11.46 -11.34
CA MET A 91 37.54 -12.24 -10.83
C MET A 91 36.75 -11.47 -9.78
N GLN A 92 37.45 -10.79 -8.86
CA GLN A 92 36.79 -9.98 -7.81
C GLN A 92 36.12 -8.75 -8.40
N ALA A 93 36.76 -8.10 -9.38
CA ALA A 93 36.16 -6.98 -10.10
C ALA A 93 34.85 -7.39 -10.80
N ALA A 94 34.82 -8.56 -11.45
CA ALA A 94 33.61 -9.08 -12.08
C ALA A 94 32.49 -9.38 -11.06
N MET A 95 32.83 -9.96 -9.91
CA MET A 95 31.86 -10.23 -8.83
C MET A 95 31.31 -8.94 -8.20
N ALA A 96 32.17 -7.94 -7.98
CA ALA A 96 31.73 -6.62 -7.53
C ALA A 96 30.77 -5.98 -8.53
N LEU A 97 31.09 -6.03 -9.83
CA LEU A 97 30.24 -5.46 -10.88
C LEU A 97 28.88 -6.17 -10.97
N LYS A 98 28.85 -7.49 -10.81
CA LYS A 98 27.60 -8.26 -10.67
C LYS A 98 26.76 -7.75 -9.50
N ASN A 99 27.36 -7.56 -8.34
CA ASN A 99 26.65 -7.06 -7.15
C ASN A 99 26.15 -5.61 -7.33
N ILE A 100 26.90 -4.76 -8.04
CA ILE A 100 26.46 -3.41 -8.42
C ILE A 100 25.23 -3.48 -9.36
N ALA A 101 25.24 -4.38 -10.35
CA ALA A 101 24.09 -4.59 -11.22
C ALA A 101 22.84 -5.07 -10.45
N ILE A 102 23.04 -5.95 -9.45
CA ILE A 102 21.96 -6.41 -8.56
C ILE A 102 21.39 -5.23 -7.75
N ILE A 103 22.24 -4.36 -7.20
CA ILE A 103 21.80 -3.14 -6.49
C ILE A 103 20.95 -2.25 -7.42
N GLY A 104 21.37 -2.06 -8.67
CA GLY A 104 20.59 -1.34 -9.68
C GLY A 104 19.21 -1.96 -9.91
N GLY A 105 19.15 -3.29 -10.06
CA GLY A 105 17.89 -4.03 -10.17
C GLY A 105 16.98 -3.89 -8.94
N LEU A 106 17.55 -3.89 -7.74
CA LEU A 106 16.81 -3.70 -6.49
C LEU A 106 16.25 -2.28 -6.35
N PHE A 107 16.97 -1.25 -6.82
CA PHE A 107 16.45 0.12 -6.89
C PHE A 107 15.28 0.25 -7.88
N LEU A 108 15.36 -0.44 -9.03
CA LEU A 108 14.23 -0.51 -9.96
C LEU A 108 13.03 -1.20 -9.32
N ALA A 109 13.24 -2.31 -8.61
CA ALA A 109 12.18 -2.98 -7.86
C ALA A 109 11.58 -2.05 -6.78
N PHE A 110 12.41 -1.27 -6.08
CA PHE A 110 11.96 -0.27 -5.11
C PHE A 110 11.08 0.81 -5.76
N ALA A 111 11.51 1.36 -6.90
CA ALA A 111 10.79 2.40 -7.62
C ALA A 111 9.42 1.92 -8.15
N HIS A 112 9.35 0.69 -8.67
CA HIS A 112 8.14 0.11 -9.23
C HIS A 112 7.15 -0.46 -8.19
N SER A 113 7.49 -0.45 -6.89
CA SER A 113 6.68 -1.04 -5.81
C SER A 113 5.48 -0.19 -5.33
N GLN A 114 4.82 0.55 -6.22
CA GLN A 114 3.71 1.48 -5.91
C GLN A 114 2.39 0.82 -5.42
N MET A 115 2.40 -0.45 -4.99
CA MET A 115 1.18 -1.17 -4.61
C MET A 115 0.53 -0.69 -3.29
N TRP A 116 1.18 0.19 -2.51
CA TRP A 116 0.53 0.78 -1.32
C TRP A 116 -0.49 1.89 -1.66
N SER A 117 -0.54 2.33 -2.93
CA SER A 117 -1.53 3.31 -3.41
C SER A 117 -2.96 2.72 -3.45
N HIS A 118 -3.10 1.40 -3.62
CA HIS A 118 -4.41 0.73 -3.69
C HIS A 118 -5.14 0.64 -2.34
N TYR A 119 -4.44 0.74 -1.20
CA TYR A 119 -5.12 0.78 0.11
C TYR A 119 -5.78 2.14 0.37
N TYR A 120 -5.26 3.22 -0.23
CA TYR A 120 -5.84 4.56 -0.11
C TYR A 120 -6.99 4.83 -1.09
N SER A 121 -7.05 4.17 -2.25
CA SER A 121 -8.16 4.36 -3.20
C SER A 121 -9.48 3.81 -2.66
N ILE A 122 -9.47 2.63 -2.04
CA ILE A 122 -10.67 1.98 -1.49
C ILE A 122 -11.28 2.79 -0.31
N ARG A 123 -10.43 3.44 0.49
CA ARG A 123 -10.89 4.25 1.63
C ARG A 123 -11.48 5.61 1.22
N ARG A 124 -11.01 6.18 0.10
CA ARG A 124 -11.48 7.47 -0.42
C ARG A 124 -12.86 7.34 -1.09
N GLU A 125 -13.08 6.26 -1.84
CA GLU A 125 -14.40 5.92 -2.41
C GLU A 125 -15.47 5.72 -1.33
N SER A 126 -15.14 4.98 -0.27
CA SER A 126 -16.10 4.70 0.82
C SER A 126 -16.53 5.95 1.59
N SER A 127 -15.65 6.96 1.68
CA SER A 127 -15.95 8.21 2.41
C SER A 127 -16.72 9.21 1.54
N ALA A 128 -16.44 9.24 0.23
CA ALA A 128 -17.17 10.07 -0.73
C ALA A 128 -18.58 9.52 -0.99
N ALA A 129 -18.72 8.20 -1.15
CA ALA A 129 -20.01 7.54 -1.35
C ALA A 129 -20.95 7.71 -0.14
N ARG A 130 -20.42 7.65 1.10
CA ARG A 130 -21.19 7.92 2.31
C ARG A 130 -21.70 9.36 2.37
N LYS A 131 -20.87 10.33 2.00
CA LYS A 131 -21.28 11.75 1.95
C LYS A 131 -22.35 12.01 0.91
N LEU A 132 -22.29 11.34 -0.25
CA LEU A 132 -23.31 11.45 -1.28
C LEU A 132 -24.64 10.84 -0.81
N HIS A 133 -24.59 9.64 -0.24
CA HIS A 133 -25.78 8.98 0.30
C HIS A 133 -26.45 9.80 1.43
N GLU A 134 -25.65 10.41 2.32
CA GLU A 134 -26.18 11.34 3.32
C GLU A 134 -26.79 12.60 2.71
N ALA A 135 -26.22 13.13 1.62
CA ALA A 135 -26.77 14.29 0.93
C ALA A 135 -28.10 13.96 0.24
N GLU A 136 -28.21 12.79 -0.41
CA GLU A 136 -29.45 12.28 -1.00
C GLU A 136 -30.54 12.06 0.07
N LEU A 137 -30.20 11.48 1.22
CA LEU A 137 -31.15 11.30 2.32
C LEU A 137 -31.64 12.64 2.91
N ARG A 138 -30.78 13.67 2.95
CA ARG A 138 -31.17 15.02 3.38
C ARG A 138 -32.07 15.68 2.34
N ALA A 139 -31.77 15.55 1.05
CA ALA A 139 -32.59 16.07 -0.04
C ALA A 139 -33.98 15.41 -0.06
N ALA A 140 -34.04 14.07 0.03
CA ALA A 140 -35.30 13.32 0.06
C ALA A 140 -36.17 13.70 1.28
N ARG A 141 -35.56 13.94 2.45
CA ARG A 141 -36.28 14.43 3.64
C ARG A 141 -36.79 15.86 3.46
N ALA A 142 -36.02 16.73 2.82
CA ALA A 142 -36.42 18.10 2.54
C ALA A 142 -37.58 18.15 1.52
N GLU A 143 -37.51 17.33 0.47
CA GLU A 143 -38.58 17.17 -0.52
C GLU A 143 -39.85 16.59 0.11
N GLY A 144 -39.73 15.55 0.94
CA GLY A 144 -40.86 14.99 1.68
C GLY A 144 -41.50 15.99 2.63
N ALA A 145 -40.70 16.80 3.33
CA ALA A 145 -41.20 17.87 4.19
C ALA A 145 -41.92 18.98 3.39
N ALA A 146 -41.38 19.35 2.22
CA ALA A 146 -42.00 20.34 1.33
C ALA A 146 -43.33 19.83 0.75
N GLN A 147 -43.40 18.56 0.35
CA GLN A 147 -44.63 17.93 -0.14
C GLN A 147 -45.70 17.77 0.96
N ALA A 148 -45.28 17.48 2.20
CA ALA A 148 -46.18 17.44 3.34
C ALA A 148 -46.74 18.84 3.68
N ALA A 149 -45.90 19.88 3.59
CA ALA A 149 -46.32 21.26 3.76
C ALA A 149 -47.33 21.68 2.68
N SER A 150 -47.09 21.34 1.40
CA SER A 150 -48.00 21.67 0.30
C SER A 150 -49.33 20.91 0.36
N HIS A 151 -49.33 19.66 0.81
CA HIS A 151 -50.57 18.91 1.08
C HIS A 151 -51.36 19.51 2.26
N SER A 152 -50.68 19.99 3.30
CA SER A 152 -51.34 20.64 4.45
C SER A 152 -51.98 21.99 4.11
N SER A 153 -51.45 22.71 3.11
CA SER A 153 -52.04 23.94 2.60
C SER A 153 -53.28 23.71 1.72
N HIS A 154 -53.47 22.51 1.15
CA HIS A 154 -54.69 22.18 0.42
C HIS A 154 -55.91 21.94 1.34
N ASP A 155 -55.67 21.66 2.63
CA ASP A 155 -56.72 21.45 3.65
C ASP A 155 -57.04 22.75 4.44
N ALA A 156 -56.36 23.86 4.13
CA ALA A 156 -56.59 25.18 4.71
C ALA A 156 -57.39 26.06 3.75
N VAL A 157 -58.65 26.34 4.10
CA VAL A 157 -59.48 27.29 3.35
C VAL A 157 -59.10 28.71 3.77
N VAL A 158 -58.62 29.52 2.82
CA VAL A 158 -58.48 30.97 2.98
C VAL A 158 -59.88 31.57 2.84
N THR A 159 -60.47 32.04 3.93
CA THR A 159 -61.70 32.85 3.89
C THR A 159 -61.33 34.31 4.08
N ASP A 160 -61.34 35.02 2.96
CA ASP A 160 -61.44 36.46 2.72
C ASP A 160 -60.49 37.45 3.43
N VAL A 161 -60.19 38.52 2.69
CA VAL A 161 -59.28 39.61 3.03
C VAL A 161 -60.04 40.65 3.85
N ASP A 162 -59.83 40.67 5.16
CA ASP A 162 -60.15 41.87 5.93
C ASP A 162 -59.20 43.00 5.54
N HIS A 163 -59.74 44.21 5.48
CA HIS A 163 -59.21 45.42 4.85
C HIS A 163 -57.88 45.96 5.47
N ASP A 164 -57.23 45.17 6.33
CA ASP A 164 -56.07 45.52 7.15
C ASP A 164 -54.78 44.79 6.73
N GLY A 165 -54.83 43.94 5.69
CA GLY A 165 -53.63 43.40 5.02
C GLY A 165 -52.83 42.34 5.79
N VAL A 166 -53.37 41.78 6.88
CA VAL A 166 -52.72 40.69 7.63
C VAL A 166 -53.50 39.39 7.40
N PRO A 167 -52.89 38.33 6.81
CA PRO A 167 -53.57 37.06 6.59
C PRO A 167 -53.73 36.30 7.91
N GLU A 168 -54.97 36.13 8.39
CA GLU A 168 -55.27 35.35 9.58
C GLU A 168 -55.45 33.86 9.21
N VAL A 169 -54.58 33.00 9.73
CA VAL A 169 -54.61 31.56 9.44
C VAL A 169 -55.30 30.82 10.59
N ARG A 170 -56.58 30.49 10.43
CA ARG A 170 -57.34 29.71 11.42
C ARG A 170 -57.41 28.24 11.03
N ARG A 171 -56.72 27.38 11.78
CA ARG A 171 -56.75 25.92 11.60
C ARG A 171 -58.15 25.38 11.88
N LYS A 172 -58.74 24.67 10.91
CA LYS A 172 -60.06 24.03 11.02
C LYS A 172 -60.04 23.03 12.19
N ARG A 173 -60.61 23.39 13.34
CA ARG A 173 -60.87 22.43 14.42
C ARG A 173 -61.89 21.42 13.91
N ARG A 174 -61.48 20.16 13.80
CA ARG A 174 -62.41 19.04 13.58
C ARG A 174 -63.25 18.90 14.85
N LEU A 175 -64.47 19.42 14.82
CA LEU A 175 -65.54 19.00 15.70
C LEU A 175 -66.11 17.72 15.10
N PHE A 176 -66.31 16.67 15.91
CA PHE A 176 -66.69 15.29 15.56
C PHE A 176 -65.52 14.31 15.40
N ASP A 177 -64.94 13.92 16.54
CA ASP A 177 -64.52 12.55 16.79
C ASP A 177 -65.52 11.95 17.81
N TRP A 178 -66.41 11.07 17.33
CA TRP A 178 -67.16 10.06 18.11
C TRP A 178 -67.03 8.74 17.37
#